data_AF-A0A968NU68-F1
#
_entry.id   AF-A0A968NU68-F1
#
_cell.length_a   1.000
_cell.length_b   1.000
_cell.length_c   1.000
_cell.angle_alpha   90.00
_cell.angle_beta   90.00
_cell.angle_gamma   90.00
#
_symmetry.space_group_name_H-M   'P 1'
#
loop_
_entity.id
_entity.type
_entity.pdbx_description
1 polymer ?
#
loop_
_entity_poly.entity_id
_entity_poly.type
_entity_poly.pdbx_seq_one_letter_code
_entity_poly.pdbx_strand_id
1 'polypeptide(L)'
;MSVPDSIAPVQPRRQPSLQQILILPFVLQLCAAVGLVGYLSFRNGQEAVNDLVNQLTQEASNQVDAHLDSYLALPQQINQLNVEAIAAGELDLQDSTAVEHYFWRQAKVFADLPFLGFTLPDGAEAGAGRWLDGKTLLLYENLPGDGQVSEYKADDRGNRAGLVQRFDYDPIEQGAFREIAAIGKPSWSSIQVPQVSNIQVAEGGANIQAGAEESRVGNYSSYVYTTAGVPFYDENHQLLGVMIADLTLSDISQFLRRLQVSPSGQVFIMERDGMLIASSSSESILRKVGDETQRINATESSDPLIRAVAGALNSDFGKLADIKTSQNRFPIQRPAAVCACRTLARSVRLGLARDCNRARIRLHGANQQKHTHYDFLELGRFGDGDRPRNPHLPLDHQANLAPQSSLGSDRQRQS
;
A
#
# COMPACT_ATOMS: atom_id res chain seq x y z
N MET A 1 -24.14 12.46 -108.76
CA MET A 1 -23.90 11.47 -107.69
C MET A 1 -22.81 12.03 -106.78
N SER A 2 -23.24 12.42 -105.59
CA SER A 2 -22.45 12.99 -104.50
C SER A 2 -21.79 11.89 -103.68
N VAL A 3 -20.49 12.01 -103.42
CA VAL A 3 -19.79 11.23 -102.39
C VAL A 3 -19.07 12.24 -101.49
N PRO A 4 -19.43 12.35 -100.20
CA PRO A 4 -18.69 13.13 -99.23
C PRO A 4 -17.63 12.23 -98.59
N ASP A 5 -16.40 12.73 -98.38
CA ASP A 5 -15.52 12.13 -97.37
C ASP A 5 -14.77 13.23 -96.65
N SER A 6 -15.28 13.52 -95.45
CA SER A 6 -14.67 14.38 -94.45
C SER A 6 -13.63 13.54 -93.71
N ILE A 7 -12.35 13.78 -93.96
CA ILE A 7 -11.26 13.16 -93.20
C ILE A 7 -11.12 13.93 -91.88
N ALA A 8 -11.61 13.33 -90.79
CA ALA A 8 -11.38 13.85 -89.44
C ALA A 8 -9.88 13.75 -89.07
N PRO A 9 -9.28 14.77 -88.42
CA PRO A 9 -7.87 14.71 -88.02
C PRO A 9 -7.67 13.68 -86.90
N VAL A 10 -6.75 12.74 -87.11
CA VAL A 10 -6.26 11.80 -86.09
C VAL A 10 -5.45 12.60 -85.07
N GLN A 11 -5.96 12.71 -83.84
CA GLN A 11 -5.23 13.36 -82.76
C GLN A 11 -4.00 12.54 -82.36
N PRO A 12 -2.82 13.18 -82.14
CA PRO A 12 -1.62 12.47 -81.73
C PRO A 12 -1.81 11.85 -80.34
N ARG A 13 -1.69 10.52 -80.24
CA ARG A 13 -1.57 9.84 -78.95
C ARG A 13 -0.25 10.27 -78.31
N ARG A 14 -0.32 10.95 -77.15
CA ARG A 14 0.85 11.27 -76.32
C ARG A 14 1.60 9.96 -75.98
N GLN A 15 2.78 9.77 -76.55
CA GLN A 15 3.70 8.70 -76.15
C GLN A 15 4.46 9.15 -74.89
N PRO A 16 4.52 8.33 -73.83
CA PRO A 16 5.27 8.67 -72.63
C PRO A 16 6.76 8.81 -72.94
N SER A 17 7.44 9.77 -72.31
CA SER A 17 8.88 9.98 -72.55
C SER A 17 9.68 8.79 -71.98
N LEU A 18 10.84 8.47 -72.58
CA LEU A 18 11.70 7.37 -72.12
C LEU A 18 12.05 7.49 -70.61
N GLN A 19 12.16 8.72 -70.10
CA GLN A 19 12.37 9.03 -68.68
C GLN A 19 11.20 8.57 -67.79
N GLN A 20 9.95 8.69 -68.26
CA GLN A 20 8.78 8.23 -67.50
C GLN A 20 8.71 6.70 -67.41
N ILE A 21 9.15 5.99 -68.45
CA ILE A 21 9.16 4.51 -68.47
C ILE A 21 10.22 3.95 -67.50
N LEU A 22 11.33 4.65 -67.31
CA LEU A 22 12.47 4.16 -66.51
C LEU A 22 12.50 4.69 -65.07
N ILE A 23 12.19 5.97 -64.85
CA ILE A 23 12.31 6.61 -63.52
C ILE A 23 11.10 6.31 -62.63
N LEU A 24 9.89 6.36 -63.20
CA LEU A 24 8.65 6.16 -62.45
C LEU A 24 8.58 4.81 -61.72
N PRO A 25 8.89 3.64 -62.33
CA PRO A 25 8.86 2.36 -61.62
C PRO A 25 9.93 2.28 -60.52
N PHE A 26 11.11 2.85 -60.74
CA PHE A 26 12.18 2.89 -59.74
C PHE A 26 11.81 3.73 -58.53
N VAL A 27 11.26 4.93 -58.75
CA VAL A 27 10.79 5.81 -57.67
C VAL A 27 9.62 5.15 -56.92
N LEU A 28 8.68 4.53 -57.64
CA LEU A 28 7.56 3.83 -57.02
C LEU A 28 8.04 2.65 -56.16
N GLN A 29 9.02 1.88 -56.64
CA GLN A 29 9.64 0.80 -55.87
C GLN A 29 10.37 1.31 -54.63
N LEU A 30 11.13 2.41 -54.74
CA LEU A 30 11.81 3.03 -53.60
C LEU A 30 10.81 3.51 -52.55
N CYS A 31 9.77 4.22 -52.96
CA CYS A 31 8.70 4.69 -52.07
C CYS A 31 7.97 3.51 -51.41
N ALA A 32 7.68 2.45 -52.15
CA ALA A 32 7.05 1.25 -51.61
C ALA A 32 7.95 0.55 -50.58
N ALA A 33 9.24 0.39 -50.87
CA ALA A 33 10.20 -0.24 -49.97
C ALA A 33 10.39 0.59 -48.69
N VAL A 34 10.62 1.90 -48.80
CA VAL A 34 10.77 2.80 -47.65
C VAL A 34 9.48 2.87 -46.84
N GLY A 35 8.32 2.96 -47.50
CA GLY A 35 7.02 2.95 -46.85
C GLY A 35 6.76 1.65 -46.07
N LEU A 36 7.10 0.50 -46.67
CA LEU A 36 6.95 -0.80 -46.01
C LEU A 36 7.89 -0.93 -44.81
N VAL A 37 9.17 -0.58 -44.96
CA VAL A 37 10.14 -0.61 -43.85
C VAL A 37 9.75 0.37 -42.75
N GLY A 38 9.28 1.57 -43.11
CA GLY A 38 8.77 2.55 -42.15
C GLY A 38 7.55 2.03 -41.38
N TYR A 39 6.59 1.42 -42.08
CA TYR A 39 5.42 0.81 -41.46
C TYR A 39 5.78 -0.36 -40.53
N LEU A 40 6.64 -1.28 -40.98
CA LEU A 40 7.10 -2.41 -40.18
C LEU A 40 7.90 -1.96 -38.97
N SER A 41 8.78 -0.96 -39.12
CA SER A 41 9.54 -0.37 -38.01
C SER A 41 8.62 0.28 -36.98
N PHE A 42 7.61 1.03 -37.42
CA PHE A 42 6.61 1.63 -36.53
C PHE A 42 5.79 0.58 -35.78
N ARG A 43 5.34 -0.47 -36.47
CA ARG A 43 4.61 -1.58 -35.86
C ARG A 43 5.45 -2.32 -34.83
N ASN A 44 6.67 -2.69 -35.18
CA ASN A 44 7.60 -3.37 -34.27
C ASN A 44 7.95 -2.49 -33.06
N GLY A 45 8.10 -1.18 -33.28
CA GLY A 45 8.30 -0.20 -32.21
C GLY A 45 7.10 -0.15 -31.25
N GLN A 46 5.87 -0.16 -31.78
CA GLN A 46 4.67 -0.17 -30.95
C GLN A 46 4.53 -1.47 -30.14
N GLU A 47 4.82 -2.63 -30.75
CA GLU A 47 4.81 -3.93 -30.06
C GLU A 47 5.84 -3.95 -28.93
N ALA A 48 7.09 -3.54 -29.19
CA ALA A 48 8.14 -3.49 -28.16
C ALA A 48 7.79 -2.54 -27.00
N VAL A 49 7.18 -1.38 -27.28
CA VAL A 49 6.72 -0.45 -26.24
C VAL A 49 5.59 -1.07 -25.41
N ASN A 50 4.61 -1.70 -26.06
CA ASN A 50 3.50 -2.35 -25.36
C ASN A 50 4.00 -3.48 -24.45
N ASP A 51 4.94 -4.30 -24.92
CA ASP A 51 5.54 -5.38 -24.14
C ASP A 51 6.27 -4.85 -22.90
N LEU A 52 7.06 -3.77 -23.06
CA LEU A 52 7.74 -3.13 -21.94
C LEU A 52 6.74 -2.56 -20.92
N VAL A 53 5.68 -1.89 -21.39
CA VAL A 53 4.62 -1.35 -20.52
C VAL A 53 3.91 -2.47 -19.75
N ASN A 54 3.65 -3.60 -20.40
CA ASN A 54 3.06 -4.78 -19.76
C ASN A 54 3.99 -5.36 -18.67
N GLN A 55 5.29 -5.47 -18.95
CA GLN A 55 6.27 -5.97 -17.99
C GLN A 55 6.40 -5.05 -16.77
N LEU A 56 6.55 -3.73 -16.98
CA LEU A 56 6.64 -2.76 -15.88
C LEU A 56 5.37 -2.75 -15.03
N THR A 57 4.21 -2.86 -15.67
CA THR A 57 2.92 -2.96 -15.00
C THR A 57 2.83 -4.21 -14.14
N GLN A 58 3.20 -5.37 -14.69
CA GLN A 58 3.19 -6.63 -13.97
C GLN A 58 4.15 -6.59 -12.78
N GLU A 59 5.35 -6.05 -12.96
CA GLU A 59 6.34 -5.92 -11.91
C GLU A 59 5.85 -5.01 -10.79
N ALA A 60 5.27 -3.85 -11.14
CA ALA A 60 4.64 -2.97 -10.17
C ALA A 60 3.52 -3.67 -9.40
N SER A 61 2.62 -4.39 -10.08
CA SER A 61 1.57 -5.16 -9.43
C SER A 61 2.13 -6.24 -8.51
N ASN A 62 3.18 -6.96 -8.92
CA ASN A 62 3.81 -7.99 -8.10
C ASN A 62 4.43 -7.39 -6.84
N GLN A 63 5.10 -6.23 -6.95
CA GLN A 63 5.69 -5.54 -5.79
C GLN A 63 4.62 -5.00 -4.84
N VAL A 64 3.51 -4.47 -5.37
CA VAL A 64 2.36 -4.07 -4.55
C VAL A 64 1.78 -5.27 -3.82
N ASP A 65 1.50 -6.37 -4.51
CA ASP A 65 0.95 -7.58 -3.91
C ASP A 65 1.88 -8.13 -2.82
N ALA A 66 3.18 -8.25 -3.08
CA ALA A 66 4.15 -8.72 -2.10
C ALA A 66 4.24 -7.82 -0.86
N HIS A 67 4.20 -6.50 -1.06
CA HIS A 67 4.21 -5.54 0.05
C HIS A 67 2.93 -5.65 0.88
N LEU A 68 1.75 -5.66 0.25
CA LEU A 68 0.48 -5.76 0.95
C LEU A 68 0.34 -7.09 1.69
N ASP A 69 0.79 -8.21 1.11
CA ASP A 69 0.76 -9.52 1.77
C ASP A 69 1.58 -9.47 3.08
N SER A 70 2.78 -8.89 3.06
CA SER A 70 3.61 -8.75 4.26
C SER A 70 3.02 -7.73 5.24
N TYR A 71 2.56 -6.59 4.76
CA TYR A 71 2.07 -5.47 5.56
C TYR A 71 0.77 -5.83 6.30
N LEU A 72 -0.13 -6.58 5.64
CA LEU A 72 -1.39 -7.03 6.21
C LEU A 72 -1.25 -8.31 7.06
N ALA A 73 -0.19 -9.11 6.88
CA ALA A 73 0.00 -10.28 7.72
C ALA A 73 0.48 -9.92 9.14
N LEU A 74 1.32 -8.87 9.27
CA LEU A 74 2.00 -8.54 10.51
C LEU A 74 1.04 -8.19 11.68
N PRO A 75 0.03 -7.32 11.53
CA PRO A 75 -0.89 -6.97 12.61
C PRO A 75 -1.65 -8.17 13.17
N GLN A 76 -2.10 -9.08 12.29
CA GLN A 76 -2.79 -10.31 12.68
C GLN A 76 -1.88 -11.24 13.50
N GLN A 77 -0.60 -11.34 13.10
CA GLN A 77 0.38 -12.15 13.84
C GLN A 77 0.68 -11.57 15.22
N ILE A 78 0.84 -10.24 15.32
CA ILE A 78 1.06 -9.56 16.61
C ILE A 78 -0.15 -9.77 17.53
N ASN A 79 -1.36 -9.61 17.03
CA ASN A 79 -2.57 -9.82 17.83
C ASN A 79 -2.72 -11.27 18.28
N GLN A 80 -2.39 -12.23 17.41
CA GLN A 80 -2.37 -13.65 17.78
C GLN A 80 -1.38 -13.93 18.91
N LEU A 81 -0.16 -13.36 18.84
CA LEU A 81 0.83 -13.46 19.92
C LEU A 81 0.32 -12.84 21.22
N ASN A 82 -0.38 -11.70 21.16
CA ASN A 82 -0.96 -11.05 22.33
C ASN A 82 -2.06 -11.89 22.98
N VAL A 83 -2.90 -12.55 22.17
CA VAL A 83 -3.91 -13.50 22.68
C VAL A 83 -3.24 -14.69 23.37
N GLU A 84 -2.16 -15.21 22.81
CA GLU A 84 -1.40 -16.31 23.42
C GLU A 84 -0.74 -15.88 24.73
N ALA A 85 -0.22 -14.65 24.82
CA ALA A 85 0.34 -14.09 26.05
C ALA A 85 -0.72 -13.99 27.18
N ILE A 86 -1.96 -13.63 26.85
CA ILE A 86 -3.08 -13.68 27.82
C ILE A 86 -3.36 -15.11 28.26
N ALA A 87 -3.48 -16.04 27.30
CA ALA A 87 -3.78 -17.43 27.59
C ALA A 87 -2.69 -18.10 28.45
N ALA A 88 -1.44 -17.68 28.29
CA ALA A 88 -0.30 -18.13 29.10
C ALA A 88 -0.20 -17.43 30.48
N GLY A 89 -1.02 -16.41 30.75
CA GLY A 89 -0.95 -15.60 31.97
C GLY A 89 0.23 -14.64 32.02
N GLU A 90 0.87 -14.37 30.88
CA GLU A 90 1.98 -13.42 30.74
C GLU A 90 1.49 -11.97 30.62
N LEU A 91 0.27 -11.79 30.13
CA LEU A 91 -0.41 -10.50 30.04
C LEU A 91 -1.74 -10.55 30.81
N ASP A 92 -1.79 -9.90 31.98
CA ASP A 92 -3.02 -9.69 32.73
C ASP A 92 -3.64 -8.34 32.34
N LEU A 93 -4.82 -8.38 31.73
CA LEU A 93 -5.53 -7.17 31.29
C LEU A 93 -6.11 -6.35 32.46
N GLN A 94 -6.13 -6.90 33.68
CA GLN A 94 -6.55 -6.17 34.89
C GLN A 94 -5.44 -5.31 35.48
N ASP A 95 -4.17 -5.56 35.13
CA ASP A 95 -3.03 -4.73 35.52
C ASP A 95 -2.79 -3.66 34.45
N SER A 96 -3.39 -2.49 34.64
CA SER A 96 -3.29 -1.36 33.70
C SER A 96 -1.85 -0.92 33.46
N THR A 97 -0.98 -0.97 34.47
CA THR A 97 0.42 -0.56 34.32
C THR A 97 1.20 -1.58 33.49
N ALA A 98 0.99 -2.87 33.73
CA ALA A 98 1.59 -3.92 32.94
C ALA A 98 1.15 -3.85 31.47
N VAL A 99 -0.16 -3.64 31.23
CA VAL A 99 -0.76 -3.42 29.90
C VAL A 99 -0.10 -2.25 29.17
N GLU A 100 -0.02 -1.08 29.80
CA GLU A 100 0.56 0.11 29.18
C GLU A 100 2.01 -0.13 28.76
N HIS A 101 2.80 -0.68 29.68
CA HIS A 101 4.20 -0.99 29.41
C HIS A 101 4.35 -2.05 28.32
N TYR A 102 3.45 -3.04 28.28
CA TYR A 102 3.45 -4.11 27.28
C TYR A 102 3.23 -3.55 25.87
N PHE A 103 2.15 -2.79 25.66
CA PHE A 103 1.86 -2.20 24.35
C PHE A 103 2.83 -1.08 23.98
N TRP A 104 3.29 -0.26 24.93
CA TRP A 104 4.32 0.74 24.68
C TRP A 104 5.62 0.14 24.14
N ARG A 105 6.08 -0.97 24.73
CA ARG A 105 7.27 -1.68 24.25
C ARG A 105 7.07 -2.19 22.83
N GLN A 106 5.91 -2.77 22.53
CA GLN A 106 5.60 -3.25 21.18
C GLN A 106 5.52 -2.11 20.17
N ALA A 107 4.79 -1.04 20.48
CA ALA A 107 4.69 0.14 19.62
C ALA A 107 6.05 0.84 19.43
N LYS A 108 6.98 0.72 20.38
CA LYS A 108 8.37 1.17 20.20
C LYS A 108 9.13 0.32 19.15
N VAL A 109 8.89 -0.98 19.10
CA VAL A 109 9.52 -1.91 18.14
C VAL A 109 8.87 -1.79 16.76
N PHE A 110 7.54 -1.79 16.71
CA PHE A 110 6.75 -1.72 15.48
C PHE A 110 6.37 -0.26 15.19
N ALA A 111 7.36 0.54 14.78
CA ALA A 111 7.17 1.96 14.56
C ALA A 111 6.16 2.31 13.46
N ASP A 112 5.97 1.40 12.49
CA ASP A 112 5.05 1.55 11.36
C ASP A 112 3.59 1.21 11.70
N LEU A 113 3.30 0.72 12.92
CA LEU A 113 1.94 0.46 13.35
C LEU A 113 1.38 1.67 14.11
N PRO A 114 0.28 2.27 13.64
CA PRO A 114 -0.31 3.43 14.28
C PRO A 114 -0.92 3.12 15.64
N PHE A 115 -1.45 1.93 15.87
CA PHE A 115 -2.05 1.55 17.15
C PHE A 115 -1.94 0.04 17.38
N LEU A 116 -1.68 -0.33 18.63
CA LEU A 116 -1.72 -1.70 19.15
C LEU A 116 -2.44 -1.67 20.50
N GLY A 117 -3.40 -2.57 20.72
CA GLY A 117 -4.16 -2.61 21.96
C GLY A 117 -5.21 -3.70 22.00
N PHE A 118 -6.20 -3.51 22.87
CA PHE A 118 -7.39 -4.35 22.96
C PHE A 118 -8.61 -3.52 23.31
N THR A 119 -9.78 -4.07 22.99
CA THR A 119 -11.09 -3.56 23.43
C THR A 119 -11.84 -4.69 24.14
N LEU A 120 -12.46 -4.38 25.29
CA LEU A 120 -13.28 -5.31 26.07
C LEU A 120 -14.78 -5.02 25.90
N PRO A 121 -15.67 -6.01 26.15
CA PRO A 121 -17.12 -5.84 26.00
C PRO A 121 -17.77 -4.75 26.87
N ASP A 122 -17.11 -4.34 27.96
CA ASP A 122 -17.57 -3.27 28.86
C ASP A 122 -17.13 -1.86 28.41
N GLY A 123 -16.43 -1.75 27.29
CA GLY A 123 -15.93 -0.50 26.74
C GLY A 123 -14.53 -0.13 27.20
N ALA A 124 -13.87 -0.93 28.05
CA ALA A 124 -12.45 -0.72 28.33
C ALA A 124 -11.63 -0.87 27.04
N GLU A 125 -10.74 0.08 26.78
CA GLU A 125 -9.80 0.00 25.68
C GLU A 125 -8.46 0.57 26.11
N ALA A 126 -7.37 -0.14 25.82
CA ALA A 126 -6.05 0.33 26.15
C ALA A 126 -5.03 -0.09 25.09
N GLY A 127 -4.01 0.74 24.91
CA GLY A 127 -3.00 0.49 23.89
C GLY A 127 -1.91 1.55 23.82
N ALA A 128 -1.09 1.45 22.79
CA ALA A 128 -0.05 2.42 22.49
C ALA A 128 0.22 2.52 20.98
N GLY A 129 0.76 3.65 20.54
CA GLY A 129 0.89 3.92 19.10
C GLY A 129 1.21 5.37 18.73
N ARG A 130 1.10 5.68 17.44
CA ARG A 130 1.46 6.96 16.81
C ARG A 130 0.37 7.41 15.82
N TRP A 131 -0.84 7.67 16.31
CA TRP A 131 -1.97 8.03 15.43
C TRP A 131 -2.14 9.54 15.23
N LEU A 132 -1.64 10.40 16.13
CA LEU A 132 -1.84 11.86 16.01
C LEU A 132 -0.98 12.53 14.94
N ASP A 133 0.35 12.35 15.01
CA ASP A 133 1.32 12.99 14.11
C ASP A 133 2.20 11.97 13.36
N GLY A 134 1.90 10.67 13.52
CA GLY A 134 2.68 9.56 12.97
C GLY A 134 4.07 9.37 13.60
N LYS A 135 4.43 10.14 14.64
CA LYS A 135 5.80 10.19 15.18
C LYS A 135 5.84 10.00 16.70
N THR A 136 4.97 10.69 17.40
CA THR A 136 4.93 10.71 18.86
C THR A 136 4.25 9.45 19.36
N LEU A 137 5.00 8.67 20.16
CA LEU A 137 4.47 7.47 20.80
C LEU A 137 3.62 7.87 22.00
N LEU A 138 2.36 7.46 21.98
CA LEU A 138 1.33 7.75 22.95
C LEU A 138 0.83 6.47 23.62
N LEU A 139 0.40 6.62 24.86
CA LEU A 139 -0.41 5.65 25.60
C LEU A 139 -1.88 6.07 25.46
N TYR A 140 -2.76 5.08 25.32
CA TYR A 140 -4.19 5.26 25.13
C TYR A 140 -4.94 4.50 26.22
N GLU A 141 -5.94 5.14 26.80
CA GLU A 141 -6.82 4.53 27.80
C GLU A 141 -8.26 5.03 27.63
N ASN A 142 -9.20 4.09 27.63
CA ASN A 142 -10.62 4.30 27.80
C ASN A 142 -11.10 3.39 28.94
N LEU A 143 -11.67 3.99 29.98
CA LEU A 143 -12.17 3.26 31.13
C LEU A 143 -13.67 2.94 30.95
N PRO A 144 -14.13 1.76 31.42
CA PRO A 144 -15.55 1.39 31.33
C PRO A 144 -16.47 2.45 31.92
N GLY A 145 -17.48 2.84 31.14
CA GLY A 145 -18.55 3.75 31.60
C GLY A 145 -18.21 5.24 31.62
N ASP A 146 -16.96 5.63 31.38
CA ASP A 146 -16.57 7.04 31.29
C ASP A 146 -16.91 7.66 29.92
N GLY A 147 -16.92 6.85 28.87
CA GLY A 147 -17.17 7.29 27.48
C GLY A 147 -16.12 8.29 26.97
N GLN A 148 -15.01 8.43 27.69
CA GLN A 148 -13.99 9.43 27.48
C GLN A 148 -12.61 8.77 27.44
N VAL A 149 -11.93 8.98 26.33
CA VAL A 149 -10.55 8.54 26.12
C VAL A 149 -9.59 9.54 26.75
N SER A 150 -8.50 9.04 27.32
CA SER A 150 -7.34 9.82 27.73
C SER A 150 -6.09 9.34 27.00
N GLU A 151 -5.33 10.29 26.48
CA GLU A 151 -4.06 10.01 25.82
C GLU A 151 -2.90 10.64 26.57
N TYR A 152 -1.80 9.89 26.71
CA TYR A 152 -0.63 10.32 27.47
C TYR A 152 0.64 10.19 26.65
N LYS A 153 1.58 11.10 26.88
CA LYS A 153 2.99 10.85 26.54
C LYS A 153 3.57 9.83 27.51
N ALA A 154 4.42 8.96 27.00
CA ALA A 154 5.26 8.10 27.81
C ALA A 154 6.66 8.71 27.99
N ASP A 155 7.29 8.44 29.14
CA ASP A 155 8.72 8.66 29.35
C ASP A 155 9.56 7.55 28.69
N ASP A 156 10.90 7.62 28.82
CA ASP A 156 11.82 6.63 28.25
C ASP A 156 11.68 5.22 28.83
N ARG A 157 10.89 5.04 29.89
CA ARG A 157 10.60 3.78 30.56
C ARG A 157 9.18 3.28 30.31
N GLY A 158 8.34 4.04 29.59
CA GLY A 158 6.95 3.70 29.32
C GLY A 158 5.95 4.19 30.36
N ASN A 159 6.35 5.01 31.35
CA ASN A 159 5.41 5.57 32.32
C ASN A 159 4.75 6.84 31.77
N ARG A 160 3.52 7.12 32.19
CA ARG A 160 2.82 8.37 31.85
C ARG A 160 3.66 9.59 32.30
N ALA A 161 4.06 10.42 31.34
CA ALA A 161 4.83 11.64 31.56
C ALA A 161 3.95 12.90 31.54
N GLY A 162 2.82 12.86 30.83
CA GLY A 162 1.89 13.99 30.77
C GLY A 162 0.66 13.70 29.91
N LEU A 163 -0.49 14.22 30.33
CA LEU A 163 -1.73 14.16 29.56
C LEU A 163 -1.57 14.99 28.28
N VAL A 164 -1.98 14.40 27.16
CA VAL A 164 -1.96 15.01 25.83
C VAL A 164 -3.33 15.57 25.50
N GLN A 165 -4.36 14.74 25.58
CA GLN A 165 -5.73 15.16 25.33
C GLN A 165 -6.73 14.18 25.95
N ARG A 166 -7.98 14.65 26.02
CA ARG A 166 -9.17 13.83 26.28
C ARG A 166 -10.23 14.10 25.24
N PHE A 167 -11.03 13.12 24.90
CA PHE A 167 -12.14 13.28 23.97
C PHE A 167 -13.17 12.18 24.19
N ASP A 168 -14.38 12.42 23.72
CA ASP A 168 -15.47 11.47 23.81
C ASP A 168 -15.39 10.50 22.62
N TYR A 169 -15.34 9.21 22.92
CA TYR A 169 -15.27 8.12 21.96
C TYR A 169 -15.76 6.82 22.59
N ASP A 170 -16.64 6.11 21.88
CA ASP A 170 -17.17 4.81 22.28
C ASP A 170 -16.57 3.72 21.38
N PRO A 171 -15.65 2.87 21.88
CA PRO A 171 -14.98 1.87 21.07
C PRO A 171 -15.89 0.69 20.69
N ILE A 172 -17.02 0.52 21.37
CA ILE A 172 -18.01 -0.52 21.06
C ILE A 172 -18.83 -0.14 19.84
N GLU A 173 -19.37 1.08 19.82
CA GLU A 173 -20.26 1.54 18.75
C GLU A 173 -19.52 2.22 17.59
N GLN A 174 -18.41 2.91 17.87
CA GLN A 174 -17.66 3.70 16.87
C GLN A 174 -16.36 3.02 16.42
N GLY A 175 -15.87 2.06 17.20
CA GLY A 175 -14.66 1.30 16.89
C GLY A 175 -14.90 0.03 16.08
N ALA A 176 -13.86 -0.78 15.98
CA ALA A 176 -13.88 -2.03 15.22
C ALA A 176 -14.48 -3.22 16.00
N PHE A 177 -14.68 -3.07 17.32
CA PHE A 177 -15.05 -4.16 18.23
C PHE A 177 -16.28 -4.93 17.76
N ARG A 178 -17.40 -4.23 17.54
CA ARG A 178 -18.68 -4.87 17.16
C ARG A 178 -18.59 -5.68 15.87
N GLU A 179 -17.87 -5.16 14.88
CA GLU A 179 -17.69 -5.84 13.59
C GLU A 179 -16.88 -7.13 13.76
N ILE A 180 -15.72 -7.04 14.43
CA ILE A 180 -14.83 -8.19 14.63
C ILE A 180 -15.46 -9.23 15.57
N ALA A 181 -16.08 -8.78 16.66
CA ALA A 181 -16.78 -9.64 17.61
C ALA A 181 -17.91 -10.44 16.94
N ALA A 182 -18.65 -9.82 16.02
CA ALA A 182 -19.70 -10.50 15.26
C ALA A 182 -19.15 -11.54 14.26
N ILE A 183 -17.96 -11.31 13.71
CA ILE A 183 -17.28 -12.27 12.81
C ILE A 183 -16.75 -13.48 13.59
N GLY A 184 -16.24 -13.25 14.79
CA GLY A 184 -15.85 -14.29 15.76
C GLY A 184 -14.58 -15.05 15.44
N LYS A 185 -13.71 -14.50 14.58
CA LYS A 185 -12.40 -15.05 14.21
C LYS A 185 -11.48 -13.93 13.71
N PRO A 186 -10.16 -14.17 13.56
CA PRO A 186 -9.24 -13.18 12.98
C PRO A 186 -9.79 -12.56 11.70
N SER A 187 -9.95 -11.23 11.69
CA SER A 187 -10.57 -10.49 10.60
C SER A 187 -10.07 -9.05 10.52
N TRP A 188 -10.35 -8.41 9.40
CA TRP A 188 -10.18 -6.96 9.23
C TRP A 188 -11.53 -6.28 9.39
N SER A 189 -11.55 -5.12 10.02
CA SER A 189 -12.71 -4.23 10.00
C SER A 189 -12.85 -3.52 8.66
N SER A 190 -14.03 -2.97 8.43
CA SER A 190 -14.24 -1.92 7.43
C SER A 190 -13.28 -0.74 7.66
N ILE A 191 -12.99 0.01 6.60
CA ILE A 191 -12.12 1.18 6.70
C ILE A 191 -12.89 2.31 7.40
N GLN A 192 -12.30 2.84 8.46
CA GLN A 192 -12.90 3.80 9.38
C GLN A 192 -12.23 5.17 9.28
N VAL A 193 -13.05 6.19 9.50
CA VAL A 193 -12.60 7.54 9.83
C VAL A 193 -13.04 7.78 11.28
N PRO A 194 -12.13 8.05 12.22
CA PRO A 194 -12.49 8.22 13.61
C PRO A 194 -13.38 9.45 13.74
N GLN A 195 -14.50 9.28 14.43
CA GLN A 195 -15.41 10.37 14.77
C GLN A 195 -15.22 10.67 16.26
N VAL A 196 -14.33 11.60 16.59
CA VAL A 196 -14.10 12.00 17.98
C VAL A 196 -14.76 13.34 18.24
N SER A 197 -15.23 13.56 19.47
CA SER A 197 -15.89 14.81 19.86
C SER A 197 -15.38 15.34 21.19
N ASN A 198 -15.65 16.61 21.49
CA ASN A 198 -15.28 17.25 22.76
C ASN A 198 -13.79 17.15 23.12
N ILE A 199 -12.91 17.31 22.11
CA ILE A 199 -11.45 17.24 22.30
C ILE A 199 -10.97 18.36 23.24
N GLN A 200 -10.37 17.95 24.36
CA GLN A 200 -9.75 18.80 25.36
C GLN A 200 -8.26 18.56 25.36
N VAL A 201 -7.51 19.51 24.83
CA VAL A 201 -6.06 19.41 24.67
C VAL A 201 -5.39 19.91 25.95
N ALA A 202 -4.53 19.07 26.52
CA ALA A 202 -3.74 19.41 27.69
C ALA A 202 -2.37 19.97 27.29
N GLU A 203 -1.62 20.50 28.28
CA GLU A 203 -0.29 21.10 28.06
C GLU A 203 0.68 20.15 27.33
N GLY A 204 0.60 18.86 27.63
CA GLY A 204 1.43 17.83 26.98
C GLY A 204 1.14 17.67 25.48
N GLY A 205 -0.04 18.08 25.01
CA GLY A 205 -0.51 17.92 23.63
C GLY A 205 -0.37 19.14 22.72
N ALA A 206 -0.19 20.35 23.28
CA ALA A 206 -0.19 21.59 22.51
C ALA A 206 0.79 21.60 21.31
N ASN A 207 2.00 21.05 21.49
CA ASN A 207 3.00 20.98 20.43
C ASN A 207 2.78 19.83 19.44
N ILE A 208 2.07 18.76 19.85
CA ILE A 208 1.77 17.62 18.97
C ILE A 208 0.69 18.03 17.96
N GLN A 209 -0.36 18.71 18.45
CA GLN A 209 -1.47 19.11 17.59
C GLN A 209 -1.06 20.18 16.56
N ALA A 210 -0.22 21.13 16.96
CA ALA A 210 0.40 22.08 16.02
C ALA A 210 1.24 21.37 14.94
N GLY A 211 1.99 20.33 15.32
CA GLY A 211 2.77 19.50 14.38
C GLY A 211 1.93 18.59 13.49
N ALA A 212 0.75 18.18 13.94
CA ALA A 212 -0.23 17.44 13.15
C ALA A 212 -0.87 18.34 12.07
N GLU A 213 -1.09 19.63 12.38
CA GLU A 213 -1.52 20.64 11.39
C GLU A 213 -0.40 21.02 10.41
N GLU A 214 0.87 21.04 10.85
CA GLU A 214 2.05 21.33 10.02
C GLU A 214 2.60 20.13 9.24
N SER A 215 2.21 18.90 9.56
CA SER A 215 2.51 17.69 8.77
C SER A 215 1.70 17.69 7.46
N ARG A 216 1.95 18.73 6.65
CA ARG A 216 1.43 18.98 5.30
C ARG A 216 2.10 18.08 4.26
N VAL A 217 2.28 16.81 4.58
CA VAL A 217 2.60 15.78 3.59
C VAL A 217 1.28 15.42 2.89
N GLY A 218 0.73 16.38 2.13
CA GLY A 218 -0.64 16.34 1.62
C GLY A 218 -1.68 16.73 2.69
N ASN A 219 -2.90 17.06 2.27
CA ASN A 219 -3.99 17.61 3.10
C ASN A 219 -4.59 16.62 4.15
N TYR A 220 -3.81 15.74 4.77
CA TYR A 220 -4.30 14.67 5.64
C TYR A 220 -4.35 15.13 7.11
N SER A 221 -5.39 15.88 7.46
CA SER A 221 -5.73 16.18 8.88
C SER A 221 -6.64 15.12 9.50
N SER A 222 -6.70 13.91 8.93
CA SER A 222 -7.54 12.83 9.45
C SER A 222 -6.90 11.47 9.24
N TYR A 223 -6.74 10.79 10.38
CA TYR A 223 -6.38 9.38 10.49
C TYR A 223 -7.47 8.55 9.80
N VAL A 224 -7.14 7.84 8.72
CA VAL A 224 -8.07 6.89 8.09
C VAL A 224 -7.40 5.54 8.12
N TYR A 225 -8.09 4.58 8.71
CA TYR A 225 -7.47 3.34 9.14
C TYR A 225 -8.39 2.15 8.93
N THR A 226 -7.82 0.96 9.05
CA THR A 226 -8.54 -0.30 9.21
C THR A 226 -7.87 -1.08 10.32
N THR A 227 -8.64 -1.92 11.00
CA THR A 227 -8.20 -2.62 12.21
C THR A 227 -8.11 -4.11 11.93
N ALA A 228 -6.92 -4.68 12.14
CA ALA A 228 -6.79 -6.12 12.29
C ALA A 228 -7.27 -6.50 13.68
N GLY A 229 -8.24 -7.40 13.74
CA GLY A 229 -8.86 -7.86 14.96
C GLY A 229 -8.70 -9.35 15.19
N VAL A 230 -8.32 -9.74 16.41
CA VAL A 230 -8.35 -11.14 16.85
C VAL A 230 -9.21 -11.24 18.12
N PRO A 231 -10.43 -11.80 18.03
CA PRO A 231 -11.26 -12.03 19.21
C PRO A 231 -10.68 -13.16 20.07
N PHE A 232 -10.76 -13.02 21.38
CA PHE A 232 -10.34 -14.05 22.34
C PHE A 232 -11.45 -14.37 23.34
N TYR A 233 -11.44 -15.61 23.82
CA TYR A 233 -12.56 -16.22 24.51
C TYR A 233 -12.10 -16.94 25.77
N ASP A 234 -13.01 -17.11 26.72
CA ASP A 234 -12.80 -17.98 27.88
C ASP A 234 -12.95 -19.46 27.51
N GLU A 235 -12.76 -20.35 28.51
CA GLU A 235 -12.94 -21.80 28.34
C GLU A 235 -14.37 -22.20 27.96
N ASN A 236 -15.37 -21.35 28.25
CA ASN A 236 -16.78 -21.56 27.91
C ASN A 236 -17.15 -20.99 26.52
N HIS A 237 -16.18 -20.51 25.75
CA HIS A 237 -16.37 -19.79 24.48
C HIS A 237 -17.17 -18.48 24.60
N GLN A 238 -17.16 -17.83 25.76
CA GLN A 238 -17.65 -16.46 25.92
C GLN A 238 -16.57 -15.47 25.48
N LEU A 239 -16.97 -14.45 24.72
CA LEU A 239 -16.06 -13.42 24.23
C LEU A 239 -15.52 -12.60 25.41
N LEU A 240 -14.21 -12.62 25.61
CA LEU A 240 -13.54 -11.82 26.62
C LEU A 240 -13.12 -10.45 26.09
N GLY A 241 -12.82 -10.35 24.79
CA GLY A 241 -12.43 -9.09 24.16
C GLY A 241 -11.88 -9.31 22.75
N VAL A 242 -11.35 -8.23 22.17
CA VAL A 242 -10.72 -8.23 20.85
C VAL A 242 -9.35 -7.57 20.95
N MET A 243 -8.30 -8.27 20.52
CA MET A 243 -6.99 -7.67 20.27
C MET A 243 -7.03 -6.91 18.96
N ILE A 244 -6.54 -5.67 18.96
CA ILE A 244 -6.61 -4.77 17.82
C ILE A 244 -5.25 -4.18 17.47
N ALA A 245 -5.03 -4.08 16.16
CA ALA A 245 -3.87 -3.43 15.60
C ALA A 245 -4.32 -2.66 14.35
N ASP A 246 -4.13 -1.35 14.34
CA ASP A 246 -4.57 -0.52 13.24
C ASP A 246 -3.50 -0.42 12.16
N LEU A 247 -3.94 -0.10 10.93
CA LEU A 247 -3.10 0.32 9.82
C LEU A 247 -3.67 1.58 9.19
N THR A 248 -2.81 2.51 8.78
CA THR A 248 -3.27 3.71 8.06
C THR A 248 -3.26 3.51 6.55
N LEU A 249 -4.23 4.10 5.88
CA LEU A 249 -4.25 4.17 4.41
C LEU A 249 -3.14 5.09 3.86
N SER A 250 -2.67 6.03 4.69
CA SER A 250 -1.60 6.97 4.35
C SER A 250 -0.26 6.25 4.14
N ASP A 251 0.04 5.25 4.95
CA ASP A 251 1.28 4.45 4.82
C ASP A 251 1.30 3.64 3.53
N ILE A 252 0.15 3.06 3.16
CA ILE A 252 -0.02 2.37 1.87
C ILE A 252 0.22 3.37 0.73
N SER A 253 -0.36 4.58 0.80
CA SER A 253 -0.15 5.62 -0.21
C SER A 253 1.31 6.08 -0.28
N GLN A 254 2.01 6.17 0.85
CA GLN A 254 3.44 6.50 0.88
C GLN A 254 4.29 5.40 0.26
N PHE A 255 3.96 4.12 0.50
CA PHE A 255 4.59 3.02 -0.21
C PHE A 255 4.37 3.12 -1.73
N LEU A 256 3.13 3.32 -2.19
CA LEU A 256 2.84 3.45 -3.62
C LEU A 256 3.60 4.61 -4.28
N ARG A 257 3.79 5.74 -3.57
CA ARG A 257 4.62 6.86 -4.03
C ARG A 257 6.10 6.50 -4.18
N ARG A 258 6.63 5.60 -3.33
CA ARG A 258 8.03 5.16 -3.37
C ARG A 258 8.30 4.11 -4.44
N LEU A 259 7.28 3.41 -4.92
CA LEU A 259 7.40 2.33 -5.91
C LEU A 259 8.01 2.78 -7.25
N GLN A 260 7.99 4.08 -7.57
CA GLN A 260 8.59 4.71 -8.77
C GLN A 260 8.56 3.83 -10.04
N VAL A 261 7.35 3.47 -10.50
CA VAL A 261 7.17 2.57 -11.66
C VAL A 261 7.59 3.26 -12.97
N SER A 262 7.19 4.52 -13.16
CA SER A 262 7.69 5.39 -14.22
C SER A 262 7.37 6.87 -13.92
N PRO A 263 8.03 7.85 -14.57
CA PRO A 263 7.78 9.27 -14.33
C PRO A 263 6.34 9.73 -14.63
N SER A 264 5.59 8.95 -15.42
CA SER A 264 4.20 9.26 -15.82
C SER A 264 3.24 8.15 -15.44
N GLY A 265 3.72 7.15 -14.69
CA GLY A 265 2.96 5.99 -14.25
C GLY A 265 2.25 6.28 -12.95
N GLN A 266 1.03 5.77 -12.83
CA GLN A 266 0.21 5.92 -11.65
C GLN A 266 -0.20 4.55 -11.13
N VAL A 267 -0.04 4.36 -9.82
CA VAL A 267 -0.50 3.17 -9.10
C VAL A 267 -1.49 3.61 -8.05
N PHE A 268 -2.65 2.97 -8.01
CA PHE A 268 -3.66 3.23 -7.01
C PHE A 268 -4.40 1.95 -6.66
N ILE A 269 -4.96 1.93 -5.46
CA ILE A 269 -5.74 0.83 -4.92
C ILE A 269 -7.13 1.39 -4.62
N MET A 270 -8.16 0.68 -5.04
CA MET A 270 -9.56 1.02 -4.77
C MET A 270 -10.34 -0.22 -4.36
N GLU A 271 -11.36 -0.01 -3.55
CA GLU A 271 -12.35 -1.03 -3.21
C GLU A 271 -13.30 -1.31 -4.36
N ARG A 272 -14.07 -2.38 -4.22
CA ARG A 272 -15.05 -2.85 -5.21
C ARG A 272 -16.27 -1.94 -5.36
N ASP A 273 -16.46 -0.98 -4.46
CA ASP A 273 -17.44 0.09 -4.58
C ASP A 273 -16.85 1.34 -5.28
N GLY A 274 -15.56 1.31 -5.64
CA GLY A 274 -14.83 2.38 -6.29
C GLY A 274 -14.16 3.37 -5.31
N MET A 275 -14.26 3.17 -3.99
CA MET A 275 -13.63 4.06 -3.02
C MET A 275 -12.11 3.87 -3.00
N LEU A 276 -11.34 4.97 -3.06
CA LEU A 276 -9.87 4.90 -3.05
C LEU A 276 -9.35 4.45 -1.69
N ILE A 277 -8.45 3.45 -1.69
CA ILE A 277 -7.69 3.02 -0.51
C ILE A 277 -6.35 3.75 -0.48
N ALA A 278 -5.65 3.82 -1.62
CA ALA A 278 -4.33 4.41 -1.69
C ALA A 278 -3.99 4.87 -3.10
N SER A 279 -3.05 5.81 -3.22
CA SER A 279 -2.59 6.30 -4.52
C SER A 279 -1.13 6.76 -4.46
N SER A 280 -0.38 6.52 -5.54
CA SER A 280 0.95 7.10 -5.79
C SER A 280 0.87 8.58 -6.18
N SER A 281 -0.33 9.17 -6.26
CA SER A 281 -0.54 10.56 -6.66
C SER A 281 -0.18 11.47 -5.49
N SER A 282 0.16 12.72 -5.80
CA SER A 282 0.24 13.78 -4.79
C SER A 282 -1.15 14.22 -4.32
N GLU A 283 -2.20 13.92 -5.10
CA GLU A 283 -3.57 14.25 -4.76
C GLU A 283 -4.08 13.45 -3.56
N SER A 284 -4.94 14.09 -2.76
CA SER A 284 -5.56 13.46 -1.60
C SER A 284 -6.58 12.40 -2.02
N ILE A 285 -6.58 11.26 -1.33
CA ILE A 285 -7.67 10.26 -1.41
C ILE A 285 -8.84 10.59 -0.48
N LEU A 286 -8.72 11.69 0.27
CA LEU A 286 -9.70 12.19 1.23
C LEU A 286 -10.20 13.57 0.81
N ARG A 287 -11.44 13.88 1.16
CA ARG A 287 -12.09 15.18 0.98
C ARG A 287 -12.79 15.57 2.27
N LYS A 288 -12.68 16.85 2.66
CA LYS A 288 -13.50 17.41 3.74
C LYS A 288 -14.88 17.77 3.19
N VAL A 289 -15.92 17.33 3.88
CA VAL A 289 -17.32 17.67 3.60
C VAL A 289 -17.90 18.25 4.89
N GLY A 290 -17.95 19.59 4.97
CA GLY A 290 -18.17 20.27 6.24
C GLY A 290 -16.99 20.05 7.18
N ASP A 291 -17.28 19.63 8.42
CA ASP A 291 -16.27 19.32 9.44
C ASP A 291 -15.80 17.85 9.39
N GLU A 292 -16.42 17.01 8.55
CA GLU A 292 -16.08 15.60 8.43
C GLU A 292 -15.09 15.34 7.30
N THR A 293 -14.17 14.41 7.53
CA THR A 293 -13.32 13.87 6.47
C THR A 293 -13.92 12.59 5.91
N GLN A 294 -13.98 12.51 4.58
CA GLN A 294 -14.53 11.36 3.87
C GLN A 294 -13.53 10.86 2.83
N ARG A 295 -13.49 9.55 2.62
CA ARG A 295 -12.79 8.97 1.47
C ARG A 295 -13.51 9.37 0.18
N ILE A 296 -12.77 9.43 -0.92
CA ILE A 296 -13.35 9.76 -2.24
C ILE A 296 -13.47 8.53 -3.12
N ASN A 297 -14.46 8.54 -4.01
CA ASN A 297 -14.55 7.58 -5.10
C ASN A 297 -13.47 7.88 -6.15
N ALA A 298 -12.88 6.86 -6.76
CA ALA A 298 -11.86 7.01 -7.78
C ALA A 298 -12.35 7.82 -9.01
N THR A 299 -13.65 7.77 -9.34
CA THR A 299 -14.24 8.59 -10.40
C THR A 299 -14.35 10.08 -10.05
N GLU A 300 -14.19 10.44 -8.78
CA GLU A 300 -14.19 11.82 -8.29
C GLU A 300 -12.77 12.33 -7.96
N SER A 301 -11.74 11.51 -8.20
CA SER A 301 -10.34 11.89 -7.95
C SER A 301 -9.98 13.16 -8.72
N SER A 302 -9.20 14.06 -8.10
CA SER A 302 -8.58 15.20 -8.78
C SER A 302 -7.60 14.75 -9.86
N ASP A 303 -6.96 13.61 -9.67
CA ASP A 303 -6.02 13.01 -10.61
C ASP A 303 -6.76 12.57 -11.89
N PRO A 304 -6.45 13.17 -13.07
CA PRO A 304 -7.14 12.86 -14.31
C PRO A 304 -7.00 11.40 -14.74
N LEU A 305 -5.88 10.76 -14.41
CA LEU A 305 -5.60 9.40 -14.84
C LEU A 305 -6.41 8.40 -14.02
N ILE A 306 -6.42 8.56 -12.70
CA ILE A 306 -7.23 7.74 -11.79
C ILE A 306 -8.71 7.84 -12.20
N ARG A 307 -9.19 9.07 -12.43
CA ARG A 307 -10.58 9.32 -12.83
C ARG A 307 -10.93 8.69 -14.17
N ALA A 308 -10.05 8.80 -15.17
CA ALA A 308 -10.28 8.21 -16.49
C ALA A 308 -10.35 6.67 -16.42
N VAL A 309 -9.46 6.05 -15.65
CA VAL A 309 -9.39 4.59 -15.51
C VAL A 309 -10.58 4.07 -14.73
N ALA A 310 -10.93 4.70 -13.61
CA ALA A 310 -12.10 4.32 -12.84
C ALA A 310 -13.40 4.43 -13.66
N GLY A 311 -13.54 5.49 -14.46
CA GLY A 311 -14.67 5.67 -15.37
C GLY A 311 -14.76 4.59 -16.46
N ALA A 312 -13.62 4.20 -17.04
CA ALA A 312 -13.56 3.13 -18.04
C ALA A 312 -13.90 1.76 -17.41
N LEU A 313 -13.36 1.44 -16.23
CA LEU A 313 -13.66 0.19 -15.53
C LEU A 313 -15.14 0.08 -15.15
N ASN A 314 -15.77 1.17 -14.72
CA ASN A 314 -17.22 1.18 -14.45
C ASN A 314 -18.03 0.90 -15.71
N SER A 315 -17.60 1.41 -16.86
CA SER A 315 -18.28 1.20 -18.15
C SER A 315 -18.10 -0.23 -18.66
N ASP A 316 -16.91 -0.81 -18.49
CA ASP A 316 -16.57 -2.16 -18.97
C ASP A 316 -17.24 -3.27 -18.16
N PHE A 317 -17.36 -3.10 -16.84
CA PHE A 317 -17.88 -4.13 -15.94
C PHE A 317 -19.30 -3.86 -15.44
N GLY A 318 -19.84 -2.65 -15.62
CA GLY A 318 -21.11 -2.21 -15.04
C GLY A 318 -21.03 -1.99 -13.52
N LYS A 319 -20.57 -2.99 -12.76
CA LYS A 319 -20.23 -2.89 -11.33
C LYS A 319 -18.86 -3.50 -11.05
N LEU A 320 -18.00 -2.73 -10.39
CA LEU A 320 -16.67 -3.20 -9.96
C LEU A 320 -16.74 -4.40 -9.00
N ALA A 321 -17.86 -4.56 -8.27
CA ALA A 321 -18.12 -5.71 -7.42
C ALA A 321 -18.12 -7.06 -8.15
N ASP A 322 -18.34 -7.06 -9.48
CA ASP A 322 -18.39 -8.26 -10.31
C ASP A 322 -17.00 -8.73 -10.78
N ILE A 323 -15.93 -7.99 -10.46
CA ILE A 323 -14.55 -8.40 -10.72
C ILE A 323 -14.18 -9.53 -9.73
N LYS A 324 -14.09 -10.77 -10.24
CA LYS A 324 -13.83 -11.99 -9.44
C LYS A 324 -12.39 -12.49 -9.47
N THR A 325 -11.58 -12.02 -10.42
CA THR A 325 -10.20 -12.47 -10.66
C THR A 325 -9.31 -11.27 -10.95
N SER A 326 -8.04 -11.34 -10.57
CA SER A 326 -7.04 -10.35 -11.01
C SER A 326 -7.01 -10.31 -12.54
N GLN A 327 -7.05 -9.11 -13.11
CA GLN A 327 -6.97 -8.88 -14.55
C GLN A 327 -5.98 -7.74 -14.81
N ASN A 328 -4.98 -7.98 -15.65
CA ASN A 328 -4.13 -6.93 -16.19
C ASN A 328 -4.72 -6.46 -17.51
N ARG A 329 -5.44 -5.34 -17.48
CA ARG A 329 -6.05 -4.75 -18.68
C ARG A 329 -5.70 -3.27 -18.78
N PHE A 330 -5.41 -2.83 -20.00
CA PHE A 330 -5.26 -1.42 -20.38
C PHE A 330 -6.57 -0.97 -21.03
N PRO A 331 -7.47 -0.29 -20.30
CA PRO A 331 -8.70 0.22 -20.92
C PRO A 331 -8.45 1.46 -21.80
N ILE A 332 -7.25 2.04 -21.78
CA ILE A 332 -6.93 3.27 -22.52
C ILE A 332 -5.85 2.97 -23.57
N GLN A 333 -6.15 3.23 -24.85
CA GLN A 333 -5.18 3.19 -25.95
C GLN A 333 -4.13 4.33 -25.91
N ARG A 334 -3.77 4.78 -24.70
CA ARG A 334 -2.73 5.77 -24.42
C ARG A 334 -1.94 5.32 -23.18
N PRO A 335 -0.62 5.58 -23.13
CA PRO A 335 0.25 4.91 -22.18
C PRO A 335 -0.04 5.37 -20.75
N ALA A 336 0.16 4.42 -19.83
CA ALA A 336 0.22 4.56 -18.38
C ALA A 336 -1.13 4.67 -17.66
N ALA A 337 -1.75 3.53 -17.35
CA ALA A 337 -2.46 3.35 -16.08
C ALA A 337 -2.57 1.86 -15.75
N VAL A 338 -2.27 1.53 -14.49
CA VAL A 338 -2.42 0.18 -13.94
C VAL A 338 -3.49 0.23 -12.88
N CYS A 339 -4.46 -0.67 -12.96
CA CYS A 339 -5.41 -0.92 -11.88
C CYS A 339 -5.20 -2.35 -11.39
N ALA A 340 -4.62 -2.50 -10.19
CA ALA A 340 -4.61 -3.77 -9.50
C ALA A 340 -5.90 -3.86 -8.65
N CYS A 341 -6.93 -4.52 -9.19
CA CYS A 341 -8.16 -4.80 -8.44
C CYS A 341 -8.08 -6.22 -7.89
N ARG A 342 -7.62 -6.37 -6.63
CA ARG A 342 -7.66 -7.64 -5.91
C ARG A 342 -8.46 -7.46 -4.62
N THR A 343 -9.12 -8.54 -4.23
CA THR A 343 -10.06 -8.57 -3.11
C THR A 343 -9.28 -8.83 -1.83
N LEU A 344 -9.36 -7.94 -0.83
CA LEU A 344 -8.84 -8.18 0.52
C LEU A 344 -9.49 -9.39 1.23
N ALA A 345 -10.56 -9.97 0.66
CA ALA A 345 -11.35 -11.04 1.28
C ALA A 345 -10.89 -12.48 0.98
N ARG A 346 -9.64 -12.74 0.54
CA ARG A 346 -9.25 -14.11 0.14
C ARG A 346 -7.88 -14.59 0.60
N SER A 347 -7.69 -14.59 1.92
CA SER A 347 -6.62 -15.37 2.57
C SER A 347 -7.02 -15.92 3.94
N VAL A 348 -8.27 -16.41 4.10
CA VAL A 348 -8.61 -17.39 5.16
C VAL A 348 -9.68 -18.35 4.64
N ARG A 349 -9.28 -19.30 3.78
CA ARG A 349 -10.05 -20.53 3.52
C ARG A 349 -9.14 -21.58 2.90
N LEU A 350 -8.43 -22.32 3.76
CA LEU A 350 -8.16 -23.75 3.59
C LEU A 350 -7.48 -24.26 4.86
N GLY A 351 -8.20 -25.07 5.63
CA GLY A 351 -7.65 -25.71 6.82
C GLY A 351 -8.67 -26.12 7.87
N LEU A 352 -9.84 -26.64 7.48
CA LEU A 352 -10.66 -27.41 8.43
C LEU A 352 -10.93 -28.80 7.87
N ALA A 353 -10.51 -29.77 8.68
CA ALA A 353 -11.12 -31.07 8.92
C ALA A 353 -11.44 -31.90 7.67
N ARG A 354 -10.53 -32.84 7.36
CA ARG A 354 -10.98 -34.14 6.85
C ARG A 354 -11.02 -35.13 7.99
N ASP A 355 -12.23 -35.65 8.17
CA ASP A 355 -12.62 -36.80 8.95
C ASP A 355 -11.51 -37.83 9.15
N CYS A 356 -11.12 -38.01 10.41
CA CYS A 356 -10.37 -39.17 10.85
C CYS A 356 -11.32 -40.03 11.69
N ASN A 357 -11.98 -41.02 11.06
CA ASN A 357 -12.37 -42.23 11.78
C ASN A 357 -12.57 -43.44 10.87
N ARG A 358 -11.98 -44.57 11.33
CA ARG A 358 -12.03 -45.95 10.83
C ARG A 358 -11.25 -46.33 9.56
N ALA A 359 -10.05 -46.85 9.77
CA ALA A 359 -9.74 -48.24 9.41
C ALA A 359 -8.60 -48.79 10.30
N ARG A 360 -8.87 -49.86 11.03
CA ARG A 360 -7.88 -50.66 11.79
C ARG A 360 -7.08 -51.51 10.81
N ILE A 361 -5.75 -51.43 10.85
CA ILE A 361 -4.87 -52.58 10.62
C ILE A 361 -3.71 -52.50 11.63
N ARG A 362 -3.63 -53.49 12.53
CA ARG A 362 -2.46 -53.77 13.38
C ARG A 362 -1.34 -54.32 12.51
N LEU A 363 -0.10 -53.87 12.70
CA LEU A 363 1.09 -54.72 12.64
C LEU A 363 2.19 -54.15 13.55
N HIS A 364 2.89 -55.07 14.22
CA HIS A 364 3.94 -54.88 15.23
C HIS A 364 5.22 -54.20 14.70
N GLY A 365 5.97 -53.57 15.61
CA GLY A 365 7.41 -53.82 15.73
C GLY A 365 8.36 -52.64 15.51
N ALA A 366 9.03 -52.26 16.60
CA ALA A 366 10.44 -51.86 16.72
C ALA A 366 11.01 -50.69 15.88
N ASN A 367 11.38 -49.63 16.61
CA ASN A 367 12.74 -49.08 16.73
C ASN A 367 13.62 -49.03 15.46
N GLN A 368 13.90 -47.84 14.93
CA GLN A 368 15.26 -47.37 14.63
C GLN A 368 15.28 -45.96 14.03
N GLN A 369 16.16 -45.12 14.57
CA GLN A 369 16.74 -43.97 13.87
C GLN A 369 17.42 -44.42 12.58
N LYS A 370 17.30 -43.62 11.50
CA LYS A 370 18.36 -43.45 10.50
C LYS A 370 18.12 -42.24 9.58
N HIS A 371 19.18 -41.45 9.45
CA HIS A 371 19.41 -40.45 8.41
C HIS A 371 19.48 -41.09 7.01
N THR A 372 18.99 -40.37 5.99
CA THR A 372 19.46 -40.36 4.58
C THR A 372 18.73 -39.23 3.84
N HIS A 373 19.42 -38.17 3.40
CA HIS A 373 20.03 -37.97 2.07
C HIS A 373 19.04 -38.03 0.89
N TYR A 374 18.94 -36.92 0.15
CA TYR A 374 18.61 -36.90 -1.28
C TYR A 374 19.56 -35.93 -1.98
N ASP A 375 20.39 -36.49 -2.87
CA ASP A 375 21.25 -35.77 -3.81
C ASP A 375 20.56 -35.62 -5.17
N PHE A 376 20.74 -34.42 -5.73
CA PHE A 376 20.97 -34.00 -7.12
C PHE A 376 20.31 -34.71 -8.33
N LEU A 377 19.77 -33.88 -9.24
CA LEU A 377 20.14 -33.89 -10.66
C LEU A 377 19.90 -32.52 -11.34
N GLU A 378 21.01 -31.88 -11.74
CA GLU A 378 21.12 -30.74 -12.65
C GLU A 378 20.94 -31.16 -14.11
N LEU A 379 20.40 -30.26 -14.95
CA LEU A 379 20.72 -30.03 -16.37
C LEU A 379 20.26 -28.59 -16.70
N GLY A 380 21.03 -27.62 -17.20
CA GLY A 380 22.44 -27.51 -17.53
C GLY A 380 22.79 -26.04 -17.80
N ARG A 381 24.08 -25.71 -17.63
CA ARG A 381 24.74 -24.41 -17.90
C ARG A 381 25.04 -24.21 -19.40
N PHE A 382 25.18 -22.95 -19.82
CA PHE A 382 26.23 -22.37 -20.68
C PHE A 382 26.07 -20.83 -20.57
N GLY A 383 27.07 -19.95 -20.44
CA GLY A 383 28.53 -20.02 -20.43
C GLY A 383 29.08 -18.58 -20.37
N ASP A 384 30.26 -18.42 -19.76
CA ASP A 384 30.99 -17.20 -19.39
C ASP A 384 31.45 -16.24 -20.51
N GLY A 385 31.80 -15.01 -20.07
CA GLY A 385 32.67 -14.00 -20.74
C GLY A 385 32.01 -12.62 -20.71
N ASP A 386 32.52 -11.54 -20.11
CA ASP A 386 33.88 -11.08 -19.88
C ASP A 386 33.87 -10.03 -18.74
N ARG A 387 34.88 -10.02 -17.87
CA ARG A 387 35.17 -8.89 -16.97
C ARG A 387 35.99 -7.84 -17.71
N PRO A 388 35.85 -6.55 -17.33
CA PRO A 388 37.07 -5.79 -17.09
C PRO A 388 37.07 -4.98 -15.78
N ARG A 389 38.29 -4.58 -15.45
CA ARG A 389 38.83 -4.04 -14.20
C ARG A 389 38.28 -2.66 -13.82
N ASN A 390 38.15 -2.48 -12.52
CA ASN A 390 38.08 -1.20 -11.82
C ASN A 390 39.40 -0.42 -11.97
N PRO A 391 39.37 0.92 -12.08
CA PRO A 391 40.36 1.68 -11.29
C PRO A 391 39.86 3.02 -10.71
N HIS A 392 40.36 3.30 -9.49
CA HIS A 392 40.60 4.59 -8.84
C HIS A 392 39.45 5.37 -8.17
N LEU A 393 39.43 5.29 -6.84
CA LEU A 393 39.13 6.41 -5.93
C LEU A 393 40.38 7.30 -5.76
N PRO A 394 40.21 8.62 -5.54
CA PRO A 394 41.10 9.40 -4.70
C PRO A 394 40.45 9.74 -3.35
N LEU A 395 41.17 9.40 -2.29
CA LEU A 395 41.08 9.98 -0.96
C LEU A 395 41.86 11.30 -0.97
N ASP A 396 41.25 12.40 -0.54
CA ASP A 396 41.94 13.50 0.15
C ASP A 396 40.94 14.47 0.77
N HIS A 397 40.92 14.54 2.10
CA HIS A 397 41.12 15.80 2.82
C HIS A 397 41.41 15.55 4.30
N GLN A 398 42.69 15.73 4.66
CA GLN A 398 43.19 15.99 6.00
C GLN A 398 42.51 17.25 6.58
N ALA A 399 41.94 17.15 7.79
CA ALA A 399 42.52 17.60 9.06
C ALA A 399 42.77 19.12 9.15
N ASN A 400 42.00 19.79 10.00
CA ASN A 400 42.53 20.87 10.82
C ASN A 400 41.76 20.93 12.14
N LEU A 401 42.46 20.57 13.21
CA LEU A 401 42.07 20.73 14.60
C LEU A 401 43.14 21.58 15.29
N ALA A 402 42.66 22.43 16.21
CA ALA A 402 43.36 23.11 17.30
C ALA A 402 43.98 24.49 16.99
N PRO A 403 44.32 25.28 18.02
CA PRO A 403 43.49 25.69 19.17
C PRO A 403 43.68 27.20 19.47
N GLN A 404 42.78 27.87 20.19
CA GLN A 404 43.19 29.05 20.97
C GLN A 404 42.40 29.20 22.28
N SER A 405 43.15 29.10 23.38
CA SER A 405 42.88 29.69 24.68
C SER A 405 43.71 30.97 24.81
N SER A 406 43.12 32.09 25.25
CA SER A 406 43.58 32.89 26.40
C SER A 406 43.14 34.37 26.36
N LEU A 407 42.49 34.80 27.45
CA LEU A 407 42.73 36.02 28.24
C LEU A 407 42.66 37.42 27.57
N GLY A 408 41.83 38.30 28.16
CA GLY A 408 42.10 39.75 28.19
C GLY A 408 40.88 40.67 28.26
N SER A 409 40.60 41.17 29.47
CA SER A 409 39.78 42.32 29.92
C SER A 409 39.17 43.30 28.89
N ASP A 410 37.92 43.73 29.07
CA ASP A 410 37.66 44.95 29.87
C ASP A 410 36.17 45.15 30.28
N ARG A 411 36.00 45.85 31.40
CA ARG A 411 34.73 46.26 32.03
C ARG A 411 34.02 47.36 31.23
N GLN A 412 32.68 47.33 31.20
CA GLN A 412 31.88 48.44 31.75
C GLN A 412 30.43 48.05 32.11
N ARG A 413 29.97 48.70 33.19
CA ARG A 413 28.72 48.59 33.95
C ARG A 413 27.42 48.66 33.13
N GLN A 414 26.41 47.89 33.55
CA GLN A 414 25.25 48.34 34.35
C GLN A 414 24.63 47.12 35.04
N SER A 415 24.18 47.32 36.28
CA SER A 415 24.24 46.41 37.44
C SER A 415 23.36 45.17 37.42
#